data_AF-A0A650CZM3-F1
#
_entry.id   AF-A0A650CZM3-F1
#
_cell.length_a   1.000
_cell.length_b   1.000
_cell.length_c   1.000
_cell.angle_alpha   90.00
_cell.angle_beta   90.00
_cell.angle_gamma   90.00
#
_symmetry.space_group_name_H-M   'P 1'
#
loop_
_entity.id
_entity.type
_entity.pdbx_description
1 polymer ?
#
loop_
_entity_poly.entity_id
_entity_poly.type
_entity_poly.pdbx_seq_one_letter_code
_entity_poly.pdbx_strand_id
1 'polypeptide(L)' 'MKIRASVRKICEKCRLIRRRGRIIVICSNPRHKQRQG' A
#
# COMPACT_ATOMS: atom_id res chain seq x y z
N MET A 1 6.65 -3.57 -5.62
CA MET A 1 6.09 -2.74 -4.52
C MET A 1 6.54 -1.31 -4.74
N LYS A 2 5.62 -0.34 -4.79
CA LYS A 2 5.92 1.08 -5.08
C LYS A 2 6.19 1.82 -3.78
N ILE A 3 7.28 2.56 -3.69
CA ILE A 3 7.64 3.38 -2.53
C ILE A 3 7.24 4.83 -2.85
N ARG A 4 6.43 5.45 -1.98
CA ARG A 4 5.85 6.78 -2.19
C ARG A 4 5.66 7.47 -0.84
N ALA A 5 5.87 8.78 -0.79
CA ALA A 5 5.55 9.59 0.39
C ALA A 5 4.05 9.52 0.78
N SER A 6 3.17 9.44 -0.22
CA SER A 6 1.72 9.32 -0.04
C SER A 6 1.23 7.96 -0.57
N VAL A 7 0.49 7.24 0.28
CA VAL A 7 -0.11 5.95 -0.06
C VAL A 7 -1.63 6.04 0.03
N ARG A 8 -2.31 5.59 -1.03
CA ARG A 8 -3.78 5.60 -1.13
C ARG A 8 -4.29 4.28 -1.70
N LYS A 9 -5.54 3.93 -1.41
CA LYS A 9 -6.25 2.81 -2.05
C LYS A 9 -6.46 3.13 -3.53
N ILE A 10 -6.19 2.17 -4.42
CA ILE A 10 -6.38 2.31 -5.88
C ILE A 10 -7.66 1.59 -6.32
N CYS A 11 -8.01 0.48 -5.66
CA CYS A 11 -9.24 -0.26 -5.90
C CYS A 11 -9.86 -0.71 -4.56
N GLU A 12 -11.08 -1.24 -4.61
CA GLU A 12 -11.83 -1.71 -3.43
C GLU A 12 -11.10 -2.82 -2.65
N LYS A 13 -10.33 -3.65 -3.36
CA LYS A 13 -9.52 -4.73 -2.77
C LYS A 13 -8.22 -4.24 -2.13
N CYS A 14 -7.89 -2.95 -2.23
CA CYS A 14 -6.71 -2.38 -1.58
C CYS A 14 -6.96 -2.21 -0.09
N ARG A 15 -6.12 -2.85 0.73
CA ARG A 15 -6.13 -2.68 2.18
C ARG A 15 -4.93 -1.86 2.62
N LEU A 16 -5.20 -0.86 3.45
CA LEU A 16 -4.18 -0.02 4.08
C LEU A 16 -3.86 -0.66 5.43
N ILE A 17 -2.63 -1.12 5.60
CA ILE A 17 -2.17 -1.81 6.81
C ILE A 17 -0.96 -1.09 7.39
N ARG A 18 -0.76 -1.20 8.71
CA ARG A 18 0.46 -0.74 9.37
C ARG A 18 1.29 -1.96 9.77
N ARG A 19 2.50 -2.09 9.22
CA ARG A 19 3.40 -3.23 9.47
C ARG A 19 4.80 -2.69 9.81
N ARG A 20 5.37 -3.13 10.94
CA ARG A 20 6.68 -2.65 11.44
C ARG A 20 6.79 -1.12 11.47
N GLY A 21 5.75 -0.46 11.99
CA GLY A 21 5.68 1.02 12.08
C GLY A 21 5.40 1.77 10.77
N ARG A 22 5.40 1.10 9.60
CA ARG A 22 5.21 1.74 8.29
C ARG A 22 3.82 1.45 7.72
N ILE A 23 3.24 2.42 7.00
CA ILE A 23 1.97 2.25 6.29
C ILE A 23 2.23 1.59 4.93
N ILE A 24 1.48 0.53 4.61
CA ILE A 24 1.62 -0.24 3.37
C ILE A 24 0.22 -0.49 2.79
N VAL A 25 0.08 -0.37 1.49
CA VAL A 25 -1.10 -0.82 0.76
C VAL A 25 -0.83 -2.21 0.22
N ILE A 26 -1.67 -3.17 0.60
CA ILE A 26 -1.67 -4.52 0.05
C ILE A 26 -2.89 -4.71 -0.86
N CYS A 27 -2.72 -5.51 -1.90
CA CYS A 27 -3.79 -5.91 -2.80
C CYS A 27 -3.39 -7.23 -3.44
N SER A 28 -4.38 -8.01 -3.89
CA SER A 28 -4.16 -9.20 -4.71
C SER A 28 -3.44 -8.84 -6.01
N ASN A 29 -3.73 -7.66 -6.59
CA ASN A 29 -2.98 -7.15 -7.73
C ASN A 29 -1.62 -6.56 -7.27
N PRO A 30 -0.48 -7.12 -7.72
CA PRO A 30 0.85 -6.65 -7.31
C PRO A 30 1.15 -5.21 -7.76
N ARG A 31 0.49 -4.70 -8.81
CA ARG A 31 0.67 -3.32 -9.31
C ARG A 31 0.20 -2.24 -8.33
N HIS A 32 -0.68 -2.61 -7.39
CA HIS A 32 -1.25 -1.70 -6.38
C HIS A 32 -0.49 -1.70 -5.06
N LYS A 33 0.46 -2.63 -4.85
CA LYS A 33 1.24 -2.70 -3.60
C LYS A 33 2.10 -1.45 -3.43
N GLN A 34 1.86 -0.69 -2.36
CA GLN A 34 2.56 0.56 -2.05
C GLN A 34 3.12 0.57 -0.62
N ARG A 35 4.18 1.31 -0.36
CA ARG A 35 4.76 1.52 0.98
C ARG A 35 5.04 3.00 1.19
N GLN A 36 4.66 3.51 2.37
CA GLN A 36 4.93 4.88 2.78
C GLN A 36 6.38 5.04 3.18
N GLY A 37 7.02 6.06 2.60
CA GLY A 37 8.44 6.38 2.70
C GLY A 37 9.10 6.38 1.35
#